data_AF-A0A9X5U0Y9-F1
#
_entry.id   AF-A0A9X5U0Y9-F1
#
_cell.length_a   1.000
_cell.length_b   1.000
_cell.length_c   1.000
_cell.angle_alpha   90.00
_cell.angle_beta   90.00
_cell.angle_gamma   90.00
#
_symmetry.space_group_name_H-M   'P 1'
#
loop_
_entity.id
_entity.type
_entity.pdbx_description
1 polymer ?
#
loop_
_entity_poly.entity_id
_entity_poly.type
_entity_poly.pdbx_seq_one_letter_code
_entity_poly.pdbx_strand_id
1 'polypeptide(L)'
;MSDTNIPTPEATQAPVTVATKAPKSKGLSIYNRVALILLLILVIATTTLFTLAVQKTKAQKNMQAEIQTIEDQRDALAATAWCKQVTPDNVDKVDELYSDYNELSSAAQEAVKKECKDRVDAVQLLKSNDAQDTFTVDSECALDDAQKTLHCSVNISAASDTLKSKLAPFSTTDLKLQILFNQSPVVLGNPDHVIDDVATATMTNGEKTTIEFTTPFDESWGPYYKVKVTSYFPNA
;
A
#
# COMPACT_ATOMS: atom_id res chain seq x y z
N MET A 1 8.22 -33.38 -79.65
CA MET A 1 9.38 -33.72 -78.81
C MET A 1 9.32 -32.82 -77.60
N SER A 2 8.93 -33.37 -76.46
CA SER A 2 8.82 -32.65 -75.19
C SER A 2 9.40 -33.57 -74.14
N ASP A 3 10.60 -33.21 -73.67
CA ASP A 3 11.33 -33.96 -72.66
C ASP A 3 10.69 -33.79 -71.28
N THR A 4 10.57 -34.93 -70.63
CA THR A 4 10.15 -35.14 -69.25
C THR A 4 11.24 -34.67 -68.28
N ASN A 5 10.90 -33.81 -67.33
CA ASN A 5 11.65 -33.67 -66.08
C ASN A 5 10.70 -33.83 -64.90
N ILE A 6 10.94 -34.88 -64.10
CA ILE A 6 10.21 -35.25 -62.89
C ILE A 6 10.77 -34.41 -61.73
N PRO A 7 9.93 -33.79 -60.87
CA PRO A 7 10.41 -33.06 -59.71
C PRO A 7 10.69 -34.00 -58.51
N THR A 8 11.85 -33.81 -57.87
CA THR A 8 12.20 -34.37 -56.55
C THR A 8 11.67 -33.45 -55.45
N PRO A 9 11.19 -33.98 -54.30
CA PRO A 9 10.39 -33.21 -53.34
C PRO A 9 11.27 -32.48 -52.32
N GLU A 10 10.98 -31.20 -52.07
CA GLU A 10 11.54 -30.45 -50.94
C GLU A 10 10.52 -30.29 -49.80
N ALA A 11 11.06 -30.52 -48.60
CA ALA A 11 10.50 -30.59 -47.26
C ALA A 11 9.23 -29.77 -46.96
N THR A 12 8.26 -30.47 -46.35
CA THR A 12 7.18 -29.90 -45.52
C THR A 12 7.76 -28.92 -44.49
N GLN A 13 7.56 -27.62 -44.72
CA GLN A 13 7.81 -26.61 -43.70
C GLN A 13 6.75 -26.75 -42.61
N ALA A 14 7.18 -27.02 -41.38
CA ALA A 14 6.34 -26.91 -40.20
C ALA A 14 5.81 -25.47 -40.09
N PRO A 15 4.60 -25.26 -39.54
CA PRO A 15 4.06 -23.91 -39.38
C PRO A 15 5.01 -23.09 -38.52
N VAL A 16 5.46 -21.97 -39.06
CA VAL A 16 6.21 -20.97 -38.28
C VAL A 16 5.25 -20.43 -37.23
N THR A 17 5.42 -20.88 -35.99
CA THR A 17 4.74 -20.28 -34.83
C THR A 17 5.30 -18.88 -34.68
N VAL A 18 4.56 -17.89 -35.19
CA VAL A 18 4.79 -16.49 -34.80
C VAL A 18 4.62 -16.47 -33.28
N ALA A 19 5.70 -16.15 -32.56
CA ALA A 19 5.65 -15.91 -31.14
C ALA A 19 4.79 -14.67 -30.90
N THR A 20 3.49 -14.88 -30.74
CA THR A 20 2.58 -13.86 -30.24
C THR A 20 3.08 -13.51 -28.85
N LYS A 21 3.66 -12.32 -28.69
CA LYS A 21 3.95 -11.75 -27.37
C LYS A 21 2.71 -11.95 -26.51
N ALA A 22 2.87 -12.66 -25.40
CA ALA A 22 1.82 -12.82 -24.41
C ALA A 22 1.23 -11.42 -24.13
N PRO A 23 -0.10 -11.25 -24.19
CA PRO A 23 -0.69 -9.98 -23.80
C PRO A 23 -0.27 -9.75 -22.35
N LYS A 24 0.42 -8.62 -22.11
CA LYS A 24 0.72 -8.15 -20.75
C LYS A 24 -0.59 -8.25 -19.97
N SER A 25 -0.61 -9.10 -18.94
CA SER A 25 -1.73 -9.21 -18.03
C SER A 25 -1.93 -7.83 -17.41
N LYS A 26 -2.88 -7.07 -17.94
CA LYS A 26 -3.44 -5.92 -17.23
C LYS A 26 -4.03 -6.54 -15.97
N GLY A 27 -3.33 -6.37 -14.85
CA GLY A 27 -3.84 -6.76 -13.55
C GLY A 27 -5.26 -6.21 -13.43
N LEU A 28 -6.20 -7.06 -13.05
CA LEU A 28 -7.56 -6.62 -12.76
C LEU A 28 -7.47 -5.38 -11.86
N SER A 29 -8.00 -4.25 -12.33
CA SER A 29 -8.20 -3.05 -11.51
C SER A 29 -8.86 -3.49 -10.20
N ILE A 30 -8.43 -2.92 -9.08
CA ILE A 30 -8.86 -3.29 -7.72
C ILE A 30 -10.39 -3.28 -7.61
N TYR A 31 -11.06 -2.37 -8.32
CA TYR A 31 -12.52 -2.36 -8.51
C TYR A 31 -13.11 -3.72 -8.95
N ASN A 32 -12.46 -4.40 -9.88
CA ASN A 32 -12.91 -5.69 -10.37
C ASN A 32 -12.61 -6.82 -9.37
N ARG A 33 -11.64 -6.64 -8.45
CA ARG A 33 -11.41 -7.58 -7.33
C ARG A 33 -12.44 -7.38 -6.22
N VAL A 34 -12.75 -6.13 -5.86
CA VAL A 34 -13.76 -5.80 -4.84
C VAL A 34 -15.15 -6.21 -5.31
N ALA A 35 -15.51 -5.96 -6.57
CA ALA A 35 -16.77 -6.42 -7.16
C ALA A 35 -16.88 -7.95 -7.20
N LEU A 36 -15.77 -8.66 -7.48
CA LEU A 36 -15.72 -10.13 -7.43
C LEU A 36 -15.89 -10.68 -6.01
N ILE A 37 -15.28 -10.03 -5.02
CA ILE A 37 -15.42 -10.40 -3.61
C ILE A 37 -16.86 -10.17 -3.13
N LEU A 38 -17.47 -9.02 -3.48
CA LEU A 38 -18.87 -8.73 -3.17
C LEU A 38 -19.84 -9.70 -3.87
N LEU A 39 -19.57 -10.08 -5.13
CA LEU A 39 -20.37 -11.09 -5.86
C LEU A 39 -20.24 -12.49 -5.25
N LEU A 40 -19.05 -12.90 -4.80
CA LEU A 40 -18.84 -14.17 -4.10
C LEU A 40 -19.61 -14.22 -2.77
N ILE A 41 -19.71 -13.09 -2.05
CA ILE A 41 -20.52 -12.96 -0.82
C ILE A 41 -22.02 -13.11 -1.13
N LEU A 42 -22.49 -12.57 -2.26
CA LEU A 42 -23.89 -12.70 -2.70
C LEU A 42 -24.27 -14.14 -3.14
N VAL A 43 -23.35 -14.89 -3.74
CA VAL A 43 -23.60 -16.27 -4.18
C VAL A 43 -23.76 -17.24 -2.99
N ILE A 44 -23.08 -16.99 -1.87
CA ILE A 44 -23.19 -17.81 -0.64
C ILE A 44 -24.59 -17.68 0.01
N ALA A 45 -25.35 -16.64 -0.29
CA ALA A 45 -26.67 -16.39 0.31
C ALA A 45 -27.85 -17.18 -0.30
N THR A 46 -27.65 -18.06 -1.29
CA THR A 46 -28.77 -18.66 -2.06
C THR A 46 -28.86 -20.20 -2.07
N THR A 47 -28.49 -20.85 -0.99
CA THR A 47 -28.83 -22.27 -0.73
C THR A 47 -29.22 -22.40 0.74
N THR A 48 -30.43 -22.75 1.18
CA THR A 48 -31.51 -23.55 0.60
C THR A 48 -32.84 -23.15 1.25
N LEU A 49 -33.84 -22.79 0.46
CA LEU A 49 -35.24 -22.78 0.91
C LEU A 49 -35.90 -24.10 0.50
N PHE A 50 -36.75 -24.61 1.41
CA PHE A 50 -37.66 -25.75 1.28
C PHE A 50 -37.05 -27.14 1.47
N THR A 51 -37.21 -27.71 2.68
CA THR A 51 -38.26 -28.70 2.97
C THR A 51 -38.20 -29.14 4.44
N LEU A 52 -39.34 -29.61 4.98
CA LEU A 52 -39.56 -30.32 6.25
C LEU A 52 -40.06 -29.48 7.45
N ALA A 53 -41.39 -29.34 7.46
CA ALA A 53 -42.17 -28.54 8.40
C ALA A 53 -42.45 -29.17 9.77
N VAL A 54 -41.79 -30.25 10.20
CA VAL A 54 -42.18 -30.99 11.43
C VAL A 54 -41.06 -31.14 12.48
N GLN A 55 -39.79 -30.87 12.17
CA GLN A 55 -38.71 -30.71 13.18
C GLN A 55 -38.44 -29.23 13.55
N LYS A 56 -39.44 -28.37 13.32
CA LYS A 56 -39.28 -26.90 13.22
C LYS A 56 -38.52 -26.24 14.36
N THR A 57 -38.68 -26.61 15.63
CA THR A 57 -38.02 -25.83 16.71
C THR A 57 -36.54 -26.14 16.91
N LYS A 58 -36.09 -27.37 16.67
CA LYS A 58 -34.67 -27.75 16.83
C LYS A 58 -33.90 -27.55 15.52
N ALA A 59 -34.52 -27.88 14.38
CA ALA A 59 -33.94 -27.62 13.07
C ALA A 59 -33.85 -26.12 12.77
N GLN A 60 -34.84 -25.29 13.14
CA GLN A 60 -34.75 -23.84 12.94
C GLN A 60 -33.72 -23.18 13.85
N LYS A 61 -33.56 -23.65 15.10
CA LYS A 61 -32.50 -23.17 16.00
C LYS A 61 -31.11 -23.57 15.50
N ASN A 62 -30.95 -24.81 15.01
CA ASN A 62 -29.69 -25.26 14.40
C ASN A 62 -29.39 -24.49 13.12
N MET A 63 -30.37 -24.28 12.23
CA MET A 63 -30.19 -23.49 11.01
C MET A 63 -29.88 -22.03 11.32
N GLN A 64 -30.50 -21.42 12.33
CA GLN A 64 -30.15 -20.06 12.76
C GLN A 64 -28.74 -19.99 13.33
N ALA A 65 -28.31 -20.99 14.10
CA ALA A 65 -26.93 -21.08 14.59
C ALA A 65 -25.93 -21.28 13.44
N GLU A 66 -26.27 -22.07 12.42
CA GLU A 66 -25.46 -22.25 11.21
C GLU A 66 -25.40 -20.96 10.38
N ILE A 67 -26.52 -20.26 10.20
CA ILE A 67 -26.56 -18.94 9.53
C ILE A 67 -25.66 -17.96 10.28
N GLN A 68 -25.80 -17.87 11.60
CA GLN A 68 -24.96 -16.98 12.41
C GLN A 68 -23.48 -17.35 12.28
N THR A 69 -23.17 -18.66 12.26
CA THR A 69 -21.79 -19.14 12.08
C THR A 69 -21.23 -18.74 10.71
N ILE A 70 -22.05 -18.82 9.65
CA ILE A 70 -21.65 -18.39 8.29
C ILE A 70 -21.45 -16.88 8.23
N GLU A 71 -22.33 -16.11 8.87
CA GLU A 71 -22.19 -14.65 8.98
C GLU A 71 -20.92 -14.26 9.74
N ASP A 72 -20.63 -14.92 10.86
CA ASP A 72 -19.41 -14.70 11.65
C ASP A 72 -18.16 -15.06 10.83
N GLN A 73 -18.19 -16.15 10.06
CA GLN A 73 -17.09 -16.55 9.16
C GLN A 73 -16.88 -15.55 8.02
N ARG A 74 -17.98 -15.05 7.42
CA ARG A 74 -17.92 -14.01 6.40
C ARG A 74 -17.29 -12.75 6.97
N ASP A 75 -17.74 -12.31 8.14
CA ASP A 75 -17.26 -11.08 8.77
C ASP A 75 -15.78 -11.21 9.20
N ALA A 76 -15.37 -12.37 9.68
CA ALA A 76 -13.96 -12.68 9.93
C ALA A 76 -13.13 -12.63 8.64
N LEU A 77 -13.61 -13.18 7.53
CA LEU A 77 -12.89 -13.14 6.26
C LEU A 77 -12.78 -11.71 5.72
N ALA A 78 -13.87 -10.92 5.80
CA ALA A 78 -13.88 -9.52 5.41
C ALA A 78 -12.94 -8.69 6.29
N ALA A 79 -12.91 -8.96 7.60
CA ALA A 79 -11.97 -8.35 8.53
C ALA A 79 -10.52 -8.64 8.13
N THR A 80 -10.14 -9.91 7.98
CA THR A 80 -8.80 -10.29 7.54
C THR A 80 -8.44 -9.67 6.18
N ALA A 81 -9.39 -9.60 5.25
CA ALA A 81 -9.17 -9.00 3.94
C ALA A 81 -8.87 -7.50 4.05
N TRP A 82 -9.67 -6.74 4.81
CA TRP A 82 -9.42 -5.32 5.07
C TRP A 82 -8.07 -5.12 5.75
N CYS A 83 -7.78 -5.89 6.80
CA CYS A 83 -6.52 -5.82 7.54
C CYS A 83 -5.32 -5.95 6.60
N LYS A 84 -5.33 -6.91 5.67
CA LYS A 84 -4.22 -7.16 4.73
C LYS A 84 -3.96 -6.01 3.76
N GLN A 85 -4.92 -5.11 3.54
CA GLN A 85 -4.73 -3.96 2.66
C GLN A 85 -3.93 -2.83 3.34
N VAL A 86 -3.96 -2.75 4.67
CA VAL A 86 -3.20 -1.74 5.42
C VAL A 86 -1.72 -2.17 5.47
N THR A 87 -0.92 -1.59 4.59
CA THR A 87 0.52 -1.84 4.43
C THR A 87 1.25 -0.53 4.09
N PRO A 88 2.58 -0.48 4.28
CA PRO A 88 3.39 0.70 3.89
C PRO A 88 3.25 1.10 2.42
N ASP A 89 2.98 0.14 1.53
CA ASP A 89 2.83 0.37 0.09
C ASP A 89 1.46 0.95 -0.31
N ASN A 90 0.50 1.00 0.61
CA ASN A 90 -0.85 1.52 0.36
C ASN A 90 -1.14 2.81 1.16
N VAL A 91 -0.11 3.54 1.61
CA VAL A 91 -0.28 4.82 2.32
C VAL A 91 -0.99 5.86 1.46
N ASP A 92 -0.82 5.81 0.14
CA ASP A 92 -1.53 6.65 -0.84
C ASP A 92 -3.04 6.37 -0.90
N LYS A 93 -3.50 5.22 -0.38
CA LYS A 93 -4.91 4.80 -0.35
C LYS A 93 -5.54 4.94 1.04
N VAL A 94 -4.91 5.65 1.97
CA VAL A 94 -5.43 5.83 3.34
C VAL A 94 -6.84 6.42 3.35
N ASP A 95 -7.16 7.33 2.42
CA ASP A 95 -8.49 7.90 2.30
C ASP A 95 -9.56 6.85 1.95
N GLU A 96 -9.25 5.95 1.02
CA GLU A 96 -10.12 4.82 0.63
C GLU A 96 -10.25 3.84 1.79
N LEU A 97 -9.12 3.41 2.39
CA LEU A 97 -9.11 2.48 3.52
C LEU A 97 -9.91 2.99 4.73
N TYR A 98 -9.82 4.30 4.99
CA TYR A 98 -10.57 4.96 6.04
C TYR A 98 -12.08 5.02 5.71
N SER A 99 -12.46 5.32 4.47
CA SER A 99 -13.86 5.31 4.04
C SER A 99 -14.44 3.90 4.12
N ASP A 100 -13.76 2.92 3.54
CA ASP A 100 -14.15 1.51 3.53
C ASP A 100 -14.43 1.01 4.95
N TYR A 101 -13.55 1.32 5.90
CA TYR A 101 -13.74 0.94 7.30
C TYR A 101 -14.97 1.59 7.93
N ASN A 102 -15.20 2.89 7.69
CA ASN A 102 -16.30 3.63 8.30
C ASN A 102 -17.67 3.31 7.68
N GLU A 103 -17.70 2.82 6.44
CA GLU A 103 -18.92 2.36 5.76
C GLU A 103 -19.36 0.96 6.22
N LEU A 104 -18.49 0.20 6.90
CA LEU A 104 -18.85 -1.07 7.52
C LEU A 104 -19.92 -0.89 8.61
N SER A 105 -20.73 -1.93 8.81
CA SER A 105 -21.61 -2.00 9.98
C SER A 105 -20.80 -2.02 11.27
N SER A 106 -21.39 -1.61 12.40
CA SER A 106 -20.70 -1.62 13.70
C SER A 106 -20.16 -3.01 14.08
N ALA A 107 -20.90 -4.08 13.76
CA ALA A 107 -20.43 -5.44 14.02
C ALA A 107 -19.17 -5.79 13.20
N ALA A 108 -19.14 -5.40 11.92
CA ALA A 108 -17.98 -5.62 11.06
C ALA A 108 -16.77 -4.74 11.46
N GLN A 109 -16.99 -3.49 11.89
CA GLN A 109 -15.94 -2.64 12.44
C GLN A 109 -15.29 -3.24 13.68
N GLU A 110 -16.09 -3.83 14.57
CA GLU A 110 -15.58 -4.51 15.77
C GLU A 110 -14.86 -5.82 15.43
N ALA A 111 -15.32 -6.56 14.41
CA ALA A 111 -14.59 -7.72 13.90
C ALA A 111 -13.21 -7.34 13.35
N VAL A 112 -13.12 -6.27 12.56
CA VAL A 112 -11.84 -5.72 12.05
C VAL A 112 -10.94 -5.27 13.19
N LYS A 113 -11.45 -4.50 14.17
CA LYS A 113 -10.67 -4.07 15.34
C LYS A 113 -10.15 -5.26 16.14
N LYS A 114 -10.96 -6.31 16.31
CA LYS A 114 -10.55 -7.53 17.01
C LYS A 114 -9.43 -8.27 16.26
N GLU A 115 -9.47 -8.28 14.94
CA GLU A 115 -8.49 -8.94 14.08
C GLU A 115 -7.17 -8.14 13.98
N CYS A 116 -7.24 -6.83 13.78
CA CYS A 116 -6.06 -5.99 13.51
C CYS A 116 -6.19 -4.56 14.04
N LYS A 117 -6.45 -4.42 15.35
CA LYS A 117 -6.59 -3.12 16.02
C LYS A 117 -5.54 -2.09 15.59
N ASP A 118 -4.27 -2.48 15.58
CA ASP A 118 -3.19 -1.53 15.33
C ASP A 118 -3.19 -1.02 13.88
N ARG A 119 -3.67 -1.83 12.92
CA ARG A 119 -3.87 -1.39 11.53
C ARG A 119 -5.03 -0.40 11.40
N VAL A 120 -6.09 -0.58 12.18
CA VAL A 120 -7.19 0.41 12.28
C VAL A 120 -6.67 1.73 12.83
N ASP A 121 -5.93 1.66 13.93
CA ASP A 121 -5.34 2.84 14.58
C ASP A 121 -4.34 3.55 13.63
N ALA A 122 -3.55 2.80 12.86
CA ALA A 122 -2.64 3.33 11.84
C ALA A 122 -3.38 4.11 10.74
N VAL A 123 -4.45 3.55 10.17
CA VAL A 123 -5.26 4.23 9.13
C VAL A 123 -5.88 5.51 9.69
N GLN A 124 -6.42 5.48 10.91
CA GLN A 124 -6.97 6.67 11.57
C GLN A 124 -5.92 7.75 11.80
N LEU A 125 -4.71 7.35 12.20
CA LEU A 125 -3.57 8.25 12.40
C LEU A 125 -3.16 8.91 11.09
N LEU A 126 -2.92 8.11 10.05
CA LEU A 126 -2.51 8.57 8.72
C LEU A 126 -3.56 9.48 8.08
N LYS A 127 -4.85 9.19 8.27
CA LYS A 127 -5.93 10.04 7.75
C LYS A 127 -5.95 11.43 8.38
N SER A 128 -5.55 11.52 9.65
CA SER A 128 -5.64 12.76 10.44
C SER A 128 -4.37 13.60 10.41
N ASN A 129 -3.24 13.04 9.93
CA ASN A 129 -1.94 13.70 9.92
C ASN A 129 -1.24 13.25 8.63
N ASP A 130 -1.26 14.10 7.61
CA ASP A 130 -0.50 13.84 6.40
C ASP A 130 1.00 13.99 6.68
N ALA A 131 1.85 13.35 5.89
CA ALA A 131 3.29 13.39 6.15
C ALA A 131 3.89 14.80 6.09
N GLN A 132 3.28 15.70 5.30
CA GLN A 132 3.72 17.09 5.22
C GLN A 132 3.47 17.78 6.56
N ASP A 133 4.50 18.43 7.10
CA ASP A 133 4.47 19.20 8.35
C ASP A 133 4.20 18.40 9.64
N THR A 134 3.97 17.09 9.55
CA THR A 134 3.83 16.18 10.69
C THR A 134 5.17 15.86 11.36
N PHE A 135 6.29 16.00 10.64
CA PHE A 135 7.63 15.79 11.18
C PHE A 135 8.51 17.02 11.04
N THR A 136 9.29 17.30 12.08
CA THR A 136 10.40 18.24 12.03
C THR A 136 11.63 17.51 11.50
N VAL A 137 12.26 18.07 10.47
CA VAL A 137 13.45 17.51 9.81
C VAL A 137 14.56 18.54 9.85
N ASP A 138 15.62 18.23 10.59
CA ASP A 138 16.86 19.01 10.62
C ASP A 138 17.95 18.25 9.86
N SER A 139 18.44 18.81 8.75
CA SER A 139 19.38 18.14 7.85
C SER A 139 20.64 18.95 7.61
N GLU A 140 21.79 18.32 7.78
CA GLU A 140 23.10 18.87 7.43
C GLU A 140 23.71 18.00 6.32
N CYS A 141 24.10 18.62 5.21
CA CYS A 141 24.64 17.91 4.05
C CYS A 141 25.96 18.52 3.59
N ALA A 142 26.89 17.68 3.18
CA ALA A 142 28.20 18.05 2.67
C ALA A 142 28.50 17.34 1.35
N LEU A 143 29.11 18.05 0.41
CA LEU A 143 29.59 17.47 -0.85
C LEU A 143 30.85 16.66 -0.61
N ASP A 144 31.03 15.61 -1.41
CA ASP A 144 32.31 14.92 -1.51
C ASP A 144 33.38 15.77 -2.24
N ASP A 145 34.64 15.34 -2.16
CA ASP A 145 35.77 16.03 -2.80
C ASP A 145 35.60 16.18 -4.32
N ALA A 146 34.88 15.24 -4.95
CA ALA A 146 34.62 15.23 -6.38
C ALA A 146 33.42 16.11 -6.80
N GLN A 147 32.65 16.62 -5.85
CA GLN A 147 31.39 17.35 -6.04
C GLN A 147 30.39 16.57 -6.91
N LYS A 148 30.29 15.25 -6.68
CA LYS A 148 29.38 14.34 -7.38
C LYS A 148 28.38 13.67 -6.46
N THR A 149 28.64 13.68 -5.17
CA THR A 149 27.71 13.13 -4.18
C THR A 149 27.53 14.09 -3.03
N LEU A 150 26.35 14.03 -2.43
CA LEU A 150 25.98 14.78 -1.24
C LEU A 150 25.72 13.78 -0.12
N HIS A 151 26.51 13.87 0.94
CA HIS A 151 26.33 13.10 2.16
C HIS A 151 25.54 13.92 3.17
N CYS A 152 24.44 13.37 3.68
CA CYS A 152 23.52 14.06 4.58
C CYS A 152 23.38 13.32 5.90
N SER A 153 23.43 14.05 7.01
CA SER A 153 22.99 13.61 8.34
C SER A 153 21.67 14.29 8.67
N VAL A 154 20.65 13.51 9.00
CA VAL A 154 19.28 13.99 9.16
C VAL A 154 18.72 13.54 10.50
N ASN A 155 18.27 14.53 11.26
CA ASN A 155 17.58 14.37 12.53
C ASN A 155 16.08 14.57 12.31
N ILE A 156 15.27 13.61 12.77
CA ILE A 156 13.82 13.63 12.56
C ILE A 156 13.10 13.45 13.89
N SER A 157 12.10 14.29 14.15
CA SER A 157 11.23 14.19 15.31
C SER A 157 9.77 14.46 14.92
N ALA A 158 8.84 13.96 15.73
CA ALA A 158 7.45 14.39 15.66
C ALA A 158 7.35 15.93 15.80
N ALA A 159 6.52 16.59 14.99
CA ALA A 159 6.35 18.05 15.04
C ALA A 159 5.60 18.53 16.30
N SER A 160 4.96 17.63 17.06
CA SER A 160 4.27 17.96 18.31
C SER A 160 4.26 16.79 19.29
N ASP A 161 4.12 17.11 20.58
CA ASP A 161 3.92 16.11 21.65
C ASP A 161 2.64 15.27 21.43
N THR A 162 1.63 15.86 20.79
CA THR A 162 0.39 15.15 20.45
C THR A 162 0.66 14.04 19.44
N LEU A 163 1.42 14.34 18.38
CA LEU A 163 1.80 13.32 17.40
C LEU A 163 2.72 12.27 18.04
N LYS A 164 3.73 12.71 18.82
CA LYS A 164 4.60 11.79 19.56
C LYS A 164 3.79 10.79 20.39
N SER A 165 2.79 11.28 21.13
CA SER A 165 1.91 10.44 21.95
C SER A 165 1.05 9.48 21.11
N LYS A 166 0.64 9.88 19.90
CA LYS A 166 -0.09 9.01 18.97
C LYS A 166 0.80 7.96 18.30
N LEU A 167 2.09 8.25 18.14
CA LEU A 167 3.08 7.31 17.57
C LEU A 167 3.65 6.35 18.63
N ALA A 168 3.64 6.73 19.91
CA ALA A 168 4.18 5.93 21.02
C ALA A 168 3.62 4.50 21.16
N PRO A 169 2.34 4.21 20.83
CA PRO A 169 1.80 2.84 20.87
C PRO A 169 2.37 1.92 19.79
N PHE A 170 2.95 2.48 18.73
CA PHE A 170 3.54 1.72 17.62
C PHE A 170 5.00 1.40 17.92
N SER A 171 5.39 0.15 17.70
CA SER A 171 6.75 -0.33 17.99
C SER A 171 7.79 0.44 17.19
N THR A 172 7.50 0.67 15.90
CA THR A 172 8.32 1.49 15.02
C THR A 172 7.46 2.34 14.07
N THR A 173 8.05 3.33 13.44
CA THR A 173 7.43 4.10 12.37
C THR A 173 8.46 4.34 11.28
N ASP A 174 8.18 3.86 10.08
CA ASP A 174 9.04 4.06 8.92
C ASP A 174 8.69 5.39 8.25
N LEU A 175 9.72 6.16 7.91
CA LEU A 175 9.63 7.48 7.29
C LEU A 175 10.37 7.46 5.97
N LYS A 176 9.70 7.72 4.85
CA LYS A 176 10.35 7.88 3.56
C LYS A 176 10.80 9.31 3.38
N LEU A 177 12.07 9.48 3.02
CA LEU A 177 12.69 10.79 2.83
C LEU A 177 12.83 11.13 1.34
N GLN A 178 12.68 12.41 1.06
CA GLN A 178 12.99 13.03 -0.23
C GLN A 178 13.89 14.22 0.03
N ILE A 179 14.77 14.51 -0.93
CA ILE A 179 15.56 15.74 -0.95
C ILE A 179 15.17 16.59 -2.16
N LEU A 180 15.00 17.88 -1.92
CA LEU A 180 14.67 18.88 -2.91
C LEU A 180 15.86 19.82 -3.06
N PHE A 181 16.15 20.24 -4.29
CA PHE A 181 17.21 21.20 -4.62
C PHE A 181 16.63 22.43 -5.32
N ASN A 182 17.29 23.58 -5.14
CA ASN A 182 16.91 24.83 -5.76
C ASN A 182 18.12 25.76 -5.96
N GLN A 183 18.07 26.57 -7.02
CA GLN A 183 19.01 27.65 -7.30
C GLN A 183 18.83 28.87 -6.38
N SER A 184 17.65 29.01 -5.78
CA SER A 184 17.29 30.06 -4.83
C SER A 184 17.19 29.52 -3.40
N PRO A 185 17.54 30.29 -2.35
CA PRO A 185 17.37 29.88 -0.96
C PRO A 185 15.91 29.63 -0.58
N VAL A 186 14.96 30.10 -1.38
CA VAL A 186 13.53 29.87 -1.18
C VAL A 186 13.15 28.52 -1.79
N VAL A 187 13.32 27.44 -1.01
CA VAL A 187 12.89 26.08 -1.38
C VAL A 187 11.38 25.89 -1.13
N LEU A 188 10.55 26.79 -1.70
CA LEU A 188 9.08 26.76 -1.57
C LEU A 188 8.41 26.59 -2.94
N GLY A 189 7.48 25.63 -3.01
CA GLY A 189 6.51 25.46 -4.09
C GLY A 189 7.03 24.70 -5.32
N ASN A 190 8.15 25.14 -5.90
CA ASN A 190 8.68 24.59 -7.16
C ASN A 190 10.19 24.29 -7.03
N PRO A 191 10.58 23.08 -6.61
CA PRO A 191 11.98 22.68 -6.63
C PRO A 191 12.52 22.58 -8.06
N ASP A 192 13.80 22.88 -8.25
CA ASP A 192 14.47 22.72 -9.55
C ASP A 192 14.80 21.24 -9.82
N HIS A 193 15.11 20.50 -8.75
CA HIS A 193 15.32 19.06 -8.80
C HIS A 193 14.80 18.37 -7.54
N VAL A 194 14.34 17.14 -7.70
CA VAL A 194 13.78 16.32 -6.63
C VAL A 194 14.32 14.91 -6.77
N ILE A 195 14.81 14.35 -5.66
CA ILE A 195 15.17 12.95 -5.57
C ILE A 195 14.29 12.30 -4.51
N ASP A 196 13.41 11.42 -4.96
CA ASP A 196 12.54 10.59 -4.14
C ASP A 196 13.30 9.43 -3.48
N ASP A 197 12.75 8.95 -2.37
CA ASP A 197 13.19 7.73 -1.69
C ASP A 197 14.70 7.67 -1.39
N VAL A 198 15.30 8.81 -1.01
CA VAL A 198 16.75 8.88 -0.72
C VAL A 198 17.17 8.06 0.49
N ALA A 199 16.24 7.84 1.43
CA ALA A 199 16.41 6.96 2.57
C ALA A 199 15.06 6.61 3.21
N THR A 200 15.06 5.54 3.99
CA THR A 200 13.99 5.23 4.95
C THR A 200 14.55 5.31 6.36
N ALA A 201 14.01 6.19 7.19
CA ALA A 201 14.35 6.28 8.61
C ALA A 201 13.32 5.50 9.43
N THR A 202 13.76 4.85 10.51
CA THR A 202 12.86 4.18 11.44
C THR A 202 12.91 4.92 12.78
N MET A 203 11.75 5.44 13.21
CA MET A 203 11.54 5.97 14.56
C MET A 203 11.02 4.85 15.46
N THR A 204 11.43 4.86 16.73
CA THR A 204 10.95 3.90 17.74
C THR A 204 10.05 4.62 18.74
N ASN A 205 8.83 4.14 18.94
CA ASN A 205 7.86 4.71 19.88
C ASN A 205 7.67 6.24 19.76
N GLY A 206 7.74 6.79 18.55
CA GLY A 206 7.64 8.24 18.31
C GLY A 206 8.83 9.08 18.80
N GLU A 207 9.93 8.46 19.24
CA GLU A 207 11.16 9.15 19.64
C GLU A 207 11.97 9.65 18.45
N LYS A 208 12.78 10.68 18.71
CA LYS A 208 13.69 11.26 17.71
C LYS A 208 14.60 10.18 17.13
N THR A 209 14.81 10.24 15.81
CA THR A 209 15.75 9.35 15.10
C THR A 209 16.76 10.16 14.28
N THR A 210 17.91 9.56 14.02
CA THR A 210 18.97 10.13 13.18
C THR A 210 19.35 9.12 12.12
N ILE A 211 19.47 9.56 10.87
CA ILE A 211 19.90 8.72 9.75
C ILE A 211 20.93 9.47 8.90
N GLU A 212 21.82 8.71 8.27
CA GLU A 212 22.74 9.22 7.26
C GLU A 212 22.42 8.59 5.91
N PHE A 213 22.51 9.38 4.84
CA PHE A 213 22.39 8.88 3.49
C PHE A 213 23.31 9.64 2.53
N THR A 214 23.59 9.02 1.40
CA THR A 214 24.37 9.64 0.32
C THR A 214 23.54 9.59 -0.95
N THR A 215 23.45 10.71 -1.65
CA THR A 215 22.72 10.84 -2.91
C THR A 215 23.61 11.46 -3.98
N PRO A 216 23.42 11.18 -5.28
CA PRO A 216 24.10 11.92 -6.34
C PRO A 216 23.86 13.43 -6.21
N PHE A 217 24.75 14.22 -6.79
CA PHE A 217 24.63 15.68 -6.86
C PHE A 217 25.09 16.21 -8.22
N ASP A 218 24.39 17.23 -8.72
CA ASP A 218 24.78 18.03 -9.87
C ASP A 218 24.57 19.52 -9.56
N GLU A 219 25.57 20.35 -9.87
CA GLU A 219 25.54 21.80 -9.61
C GLU A 219 24.35 22.51 -10.28
N SER A 220 23.85 21.97 -11.40
CA SER A 220 22.67 22.52 -12.09
C SER A 220 21.37 22.42 -11.28
N TRP A 221 21.32 21.59 -10.24
CA TRP A 221 20.17 21.49 -9.33
C TRP A 221 20.11 22.61 -8.31
N GLY A 222 21.24 23.27 -8.08
CA GLY A 222 21.40 24.41 -7.18
C GLY A 222 21.94 24.04 -5.81
N PRO A 223 22.55 25.02 -5.11
CA PRO A 223 23.26 24.78 -3.85
C PRO A 223 22.33 24.68 -2.64
N TYR A 224 21.08 25.11 -2.77
CA TYR A 224 20.11 25.08 -1.68
C TYR A 224 19.34 23.79 -1.70
N TYR A 225 19.22 23.14 -0.54
CA TYR A 225 18.51 21.88 -0.40
C TYR A 225 17.52 21.91 0.77
N LYS A 226 16.55 20.99 0.72
CA LYS A 226 15.67 20.68 1.85
C LYS A 226 15.35 19.20 1.86
N VAL A 227 15.57 18.53 2.99
CA VAL A 227 15.09 17.16 3.22
C VAL A 227 13.70 17.22 3.83
N LYS A 228 12.80 16.33 3.40
CA LYS A 228 11.43 16.22 3.92
C LYS A 228 11.02 14.75 4.07
N VAL A 229 10.08 14.50 4.98
CA VAL A 229 9.32 13.24 5.01
C VAL A 229 8.18 13.34 4.00
N THR A 230 8.10 12.41 3.05
CA THR A 230 7.04 12.39 2.02
C THR A 230 5.91 11.44 2.36
N SER A 231 6.22 10.37 3.08
CA SER A 231 5.25 9.42 3.60
C SER A 231 5.80 8.79 4.88
N TYR A 232 4.90 8.28 5.71
CA TYR A 232 5.26 7.48 6.87
C TYR A 232 4.29 6.34 7.06
N PHE A 233 4.73 5.30 7.77
CA PHE A 233 3.87 4.19 8.16
C PHE A 233 4.19 3.73 9.60
N PRO A 234 3.22 3.80 10.52
CA PRO A 234 3.39 3.29 11.88
C PRO A 234 3.21 1.77 11.91
N ASN A 235 4.24 1.06 12.36
CA ASN A 235 4.27 -0.40 12.46
C ASN A 235 3.86 -0.85 13.86
N ALA A 236 2.93 -1.79 13.88
CA ALA A 236 2.49 -2.50 15.09
C ALA A 236 3.45 -3.65 15.39
#